data_AF-A0A2D6ZKZ6-F1
#
_entry.id   AF-A0A2D6ZKZ6-F1
#
_cell.length_a   1.000
_cell.length_b   1.000
_cell.length_c   1.000
_cell.angle_alpha   90.00
_cell.angle_beta   90.00
_cell.angle_gamma   90.00
#
_symmetry.space_group_name_H-M   'P 1'
#
loop_
_entity.id
_entity.type
_entity.pdbx_description
1 polymer ?
#
loop_
_entity_poly.entity_id
_entity_poly.type
_entity_poly.pdbx_seq_one_letter_code
_entity_poly.pdbx_strand_id
1 'polypeptide(L)'
;MKTNYPYKIGQALIALAVSIAVWPSGQAAESALDRYVAKPDPAYEYRLLSTDKGRGYTTYILEMTSQSYLTKAEVDRMLWKHWVTIVKPSRVAYDTGMLMITGGSNGKEPPTKANDMTVQTAVKTGSVVTELKMVPNQPLRFVGDDRDRYEDAIIAYTWDKYLRTGEERWPMRLPMTKAGVRAMDTVTDFLSKPEGGEVTVDKFVVAGASKRGWTTWSVAAVDKRVVAIVPIVIDMLNVIPSFKHHYRAYGGYSPAVKDYQEMGIMGWQDTPEYKRLMKFVEPYEFRERFTMPKFLINACGDQFFLPDSWKFYYHDLIGQKHLRYVPNTGHSLGGTDAVYSMVAYYNGILNQAKLPEYEWAVQEDGSIKVTTATQPKEVLLWQCSNPEGRDFRIEVTDKTWISSRLRPEARGEYVGLVPEPAKGWTAFMVELTYPETAKRSRKVKLGGRLGKARDTIGIPYKFTTGVHVLPEKMPFEFKPSPIPGR
;
A
#
# COMPACT_ATOMS: atom_id res chain seq x y z
N MET A 1 77.55 -46.95 21.39
CA MET A 1 78.28 -45.67 21.40
C MET A 1 77.26 -44.55 21.25
N LYS A 2 77.30 -43.57 22.17
CA LYS A 2 76.80 -42.17 22.15
C LYS A 2 76.06 -41.73 20.86
N THR A 3 74.89 -41.07 20.87
CA THR A 3 74.50 -39.87 21.65
C THR A 3 72.98 -39.61 21.52
N ASN A 4 72.35 -39.12 22.60
CA ASN A 4 71.00 -38.54 22.64
C ASN A 4 70.95 -37.14 22.02
N TYR A 5 69.81 -36.74 21.43
CA TYR A 5 69.10 -35.47 21.70
C TYR A 5 67.64 -35.57 21.21
N PRO A 6 66.62 -35.29 22.05
CA PRO A 6 65.21 -35.29 21.64
C PRO A 6 64.78 -33.89 21.17
N TYR A 7 64.24 -33.78 19.96
CA TYR A 7 63.53 -32.58 19.53
C TYR A 7 62.08 -32.62 20.02
N LYS A 8 61.75 -31.71 20.94
CA LYS A 8 60.37 -31.36 21.31
C LYS A 8 59.72 -30.63 20.14
N ILE A 9 58.69 -31.23 19.53
CA ILE A 9 57.78 -30.51 18.63
C ILE A 9 56.74 -29.84 19.53
N GLY A 10 56.85 -28.52 19.69
CA GLY A 10 55.83 -27.71 20.35
C GLY A 10 54.54 -27.72 19.53
N GLN A 11 53.45 -28.11 20.17
CA GLN A 11 52.09 -27.92 19.63
C GLN A 11 51.79 -26.42 19.64
N ALA A 12 51.89 -25.76 18.49
CA ALA A 12 51.34 -24.44 18.29
C ALA A 12 49.83 -24.57 18.05
N LEU A 13 49.04 -24.31 19.08
CA LEU A 13 47.60 -24.06 18.97
C LEU A 13 47.39 -22.79 18.16
N ILE A 14 47.05 -22.93 16.87
CA ILE A 14 46.54 -21.83 16.06
C ILE A 14 45.09 -21.61 16.50
N ALA A 15 44.89 -20.64 17.40
CA ALA A 15 43.58 -20.12 17.72
C ALA A 15 43.05 -19.35 16.50
N LEU A 16 42.12 -19.96 15.76
CA LEU A 16 41.40 -19.31 14.68
C LEU A 16 40.44 -18.28 15.32
N ALA A 17 40.89 -17.03 15.44
CA ALA A 17 40.04 -15.92 15.84
C ALA A 17 39.00 -15.68 14.74
N VAL A 18 37.80 -16.23 14.91
CA VAL A 18 36.63 -15.85 14.11
C VAL A 18 36.24 -14.46 14.56
N SER A 19 36.74 -13.46 13.84
CA SER A 19 36.27 -12.08 13.94
C SER A 19 34.81 -12.05 13.51
N ILE A 20 33.89 -12.11 14.48
CA ILE A 20 32.50 -11.73 14.24
C ILE A 20 32.54 -10.22 13.97
N ALA A 21 32.65 -9.85 12.70
CA ALA A 21 32.34 -8.51 12.26
C ALA A 21 30.85 -8.29 12.53
N VAL A 22 30.54 -7.76 13.72
CA VAL A 22 29.24 -7.14 13.97
C VAL A 22 29.22 -5.94 13.06
N TRP A 23 28.65 -6.09 11.86
CA TRP A 23 28.23 -4.92 11.11
C TRP A 23 27.28 -4.15 12.03
N PRO A 24 27.53 -2.85 12.27
CA PRO A 24 26.51 -2.03 12.88
C PRO A 24 25.29 -2.19 11.99
N SER A 25 24.24 -2.84 12.49
CA SER A 25 22.91 -2.71 11.92
C SER A 25 22.60 -1.23 12.04
N GLY A 26 22.95 -0.48 10.99
CA GLY A 26 22.78 0.96 10.92
C GLY A 26 21.32 1.22 11.27
N GLN A 27 21.09 1.82 12.43
CA GLN A 27 19.77 2.27 12.78
C GLN A 27 19.35 3.21 11.66
N ALA A 28 18.34 2.82 10.89
CA ALA A 28 17.90 3.59 9.74
C ALA A 28 17.75 5.05 10.17
N ALA A 29 18.42 5.96 9.48
CA ALA A 29 18.48 7.35 9.89
C ALA A 29 17.06 7.90 10.09
N GLU A 30 16.86 8.62 11.20
CA GLU A 30 15.58 9.23 11.52
C GLU A 30 15.20 10.27 10.45
N SER A 31 14.06 10.09 9.81
CA SER A 31 13.56 10.94 8.75
C SER A 31 12.71 12.10 9.29
N ALA A 32 12.40 13.09 8.44
CA ALA A 32 11.44 14.13 8.76
C ALA A 32 10.04 13.56 9.08
N LEU A 33 9.68 12.44 8.42
CA LEU A 33 8.43 11.73 8.68
C LEU A 33 8.39 11.15 10.09
N ASP A 34 9.48 10.49 10.51
CA ASP A 34 9.61 9.94 11.87
C ASP A 34 9.45 11.06 12.91
N ARG A 35 10.22 12.15 12.78
CA ARG A 35 10.17 13.30 13.70
C ARG A 35 8.78 13.93 13.78
N TYR A 36 8.13 14.15 12.63
CA TYR A 36 6.83 14.80 12.58
C TYR A 36 5.73 13.98 13.27
N VAL A 37 5.71 12.68 13.00
CA VAL A 37 4.71 11.75 13.56
C VAL A 37 4.94 11.55 15.06
N ALA A 38 6.19 11.38 15.48
CA ALA A 38 6.54 11.16 16.88
C ALA A 38 6.29 12.40 17.76
N LYS A 39 6.41 13.62 17.21
CA LYS A 39 6.19 14.86 17.96
C LYS A 39 4.80 14.89 18.60
N PRO A 40 4.66 15.00 19.92
CA PRO A 40 3.38 15.19 20.58
C PRO A 40 2.65 16.41 20.05
N ASP A 41 1.33 16.34 19.96
CA ASP A 41 0.49 17.46 19.55
C ASP A 41 -0.60 17.65 20.61
N PRO A 42 -0.65 18.80 21.30
CA PRO A 42 -1.65 19.04 22.34
C PRO A 42 -3.07 19.16 21.80
N ALA A 43 -3.26 19.30 20.48
CA ALA A 43 -4.58 19.27 19.87
C ALA A 43 -5.12 17.85 19.67
N TYR A 44 -4.33 16.80 19.92
CA TYR A 44 -4.83 15.43 19.81
C TYR A 44 -5.87 15.15 20.91
N GLU A 45 -7.09 14.90 20.48
CA GLU A 45 -8.22 14.53 21.34
C GLU A 45 -9.22 13.74 20.52
N TYR A 46 -10.10 12.99 21.19
CA TYR A 46 -11.24 12.37 20.54
C TYR A 46 -12.45 12.31 21.48
N ARG A 47 -13.64 12.19 20.89
CA ARG A 47 -14.88 11.97 21.63
C ARG A 47 -15.82 11.05 20.86
N LEU A 48 -16.56 10.23 21.61
CA LEU A 48 -17.64 9.42 21.07
C LEU A 48 -18.84 10.32 20.71
N LEU A 49 -19.30 10.24 19.46
CA LEU A 49 -20.48 10.97 18.98
C LEU A 49 -21.73 10.10 19.04
N SER A 50 -21.63 8.85 18.59
CA SER A 50 -22.75 7.93 18.56
C SER A 50 -22.31 6.47 18.65
N THR A 51 -23.24 5.65 19.15
CA THR A 51 -23.13 4.20 19.18
C THR A 51 -24.37 3.62 18.52
N ASP A 52 -24.18 2.73 17.56
CA ASP A 52 -25.26 2.03 16.87
C ASP A 52 -25.07 0.51 17.01
N LYS A 53 -26.12 -0.18 17.46
CA LYS A 53 -26.10 -1.64 17.65
C LYS A 53 -26.70 -2.31 16.42
N GLY A 54 -25.86 -3.00 15.66
CA GLY A 54 -26.28 -3.83 14.55
C GLY A 54 -26.45 -5.30 14.92
N ARG A 55 -26.84 -6.11 13.93
CA ARG A 55 -26.94 -7.56 14.12
C ARG A 55 -25.54 -8.18 14.16
N GLY A 56 -25.05 -8.52 15.35
CA GLY A 56 -23.77 -9.19 15.55
C GLY A 56 -22.56 -8.26 15.59
N TYR A 57 -22.78 -6.94 15.71
CA TYR A 57 -21.74 -5.94 15.84
C TYR A 57 -22.27 -4.67 16.52
N THR A 58 -21.35 -3.83 16.99
CA THR A 58 -21.59 -2.46 17.44
C THR A 58 -20.73 -1.52 16.60
N THR A 59 -21.31 -0.42 16.14
CA THR A 59 -20.60 0.68 15.49
C THR A 59 -20.41 1.81 16.49
N TYR A 60 -19.19 2.33 16.57
CA TYR A 60 -18.88 3.55 17.29
C TYR A 60 -18.41 4.61 16.30
N ILE A 61 -18.96 5.82 16.40
CA ILE A 61 -18.59 6.95 15.55
C ILE A 61 -17.95 7.99 16.44
N LEU A 62 -16.67 8.24 16.22
CA LEU A 62 -15.86 9.17 16.99
C LEU A 62 -15.47 10.37 16.12
N GLU A 63 -15.44 11.55 16.75
CA GLU A 63 -14.70 12.71 16.25
C GLU A 63 -13.31 12.66 16.84
N MET A 64 -12.28 12.68 15.99
CA MET A 64 -10.89 12.72 16.42
C MET A 64 -10.21 13.96 15.82
N THR A 65 -9.62 14.80 16.65
CA THR A 65 -8.64 15.80 16.20
C THR A 65 -7.27 15.12 16.22
N SER A 66 -6.57 15.04 15.08
CA SER A 66 -5.27 14.35 15.01
C SER A 66 -4.09 15.25 15.39
N GLN A 67 -4.15 16.51 14.99
CA GLN A 67 -3.07 17.49 15.13
C GLN A 67 -3.53 18.91 14.78
N SER A 68 -2.64 19.87 15.03
CA SER A 68 -2.64 21.17 14.36
C SER A 68 -1.65 21.17 13.20
N TYR A 69 -2.13 21.47 11.99
CA TYR A 69 -1.30 21.58 10.79
C TYR A 69 -1.04 23.04 10.42
N LEU A 70 0.24 23.39 10.24
CA LEU A 70 0.72 24.75 9.95
C LEU A 70 0.19 25.80 10.96
N THR A 71 0.22 27.08 10.60
CA THR A 71 -0.26 28.19 11.42
C THR A 71 -1.42 28.93 10.75
N LYS A 72 -2.17 29.76 11.52
CA LYS A 72 -3.25 30.60 10.99
C LYS A 72 -2.77 31.61 9.93
N ALA A 73 -1.47 31.93 9.93
CA ALA A 73 -0.85 32.80 8.94
C ALA A 73 -0.63 32.11 7.59
N GLU A 74 -0.88 30.79 7.50
CA GLU A 74 -0.51 29.97 6.35
C GLU A 74 -1.68 29.17 5.78
N VAL A 75 -2.66 28.82 6.62
CA VAL A 75 -3.83 28.02 6.21
C VAL A 75 -5.08 28.46 6.97
N ASP A 76 -6.22 28.39 6.27
CA ASP A 76 -7.54 28.73 6.79
C ASP A 76 -7.98 27.87 7.98
N ARG A 77 -7.59 26.58 7.98
CA ARG A 77 -7.94 25.63 9.04
C ARG A 77 -6.72 24.83 9.49
N MET A 78 -6.27 25.12 10.71
CA MET A 78 -5.18 24.38 11.35
C MET A 78 -5.61 23.03 11.93
N LEU A 79 -6.76 22.97 12.60
CA LEU A 79 -7.19 21.76 13.32
C LEU A 79 -7.66 20.69 12.33
N TRP A 80 -7.02 19.53 12.39
CA TRP A 80 -7.37 18.39 11.55
C TRP A 80 -8.30 17.44 12.28
N LYS A 81 -9.59 17.53 11.95
CA LYS A 81 -10.66 16.70 12.50
C LYS A 81 -11.03 15.55 11.57
N HIS A 82 -11.33 14.39 12.14
CA HIS A 82 -11.57 13.16 11.42
C HIS A 82 -12.81 12.44 11.96
N TRP A 83 -13.56 11.80 11.06
CA TRP A 83 -14.51 10.76 11.46
C TRP A 83 -13.81 9.42 11.55
N VAL A 84 -13.83 8.82 12.74
CA VAL A 84 -13.31 7.48 13.01
C VAL A 84 -14.50 6.59 13.29
N THR A 85 -14.82 5.70 12.35
CA THR A 85 -15.94 4.76 12.46
C THR A 85 -15.40 3.38 12.78
N ILE A 86 -15.61 2.90 14.00
CA ILE A 86 -15.11 1.62 14.50
C ILE A 86 -16.25 0.62 14.47
N VAL A 87 -16.09 -0.49 13.74
CA VAL A 87 -17.02 -1.62 13.81
C VAL A 87 -16.40 -2.74 14.64
N LYS A 88 -17.03 -2.99 15.79
CA LYS A 88 -16.67 -4.07 16.72
C LYS A 88 -17.65 -5.23 16.57
N PRO A 89 -17.23 -6.44 16.17
CA PRO A 89 -18.10 -7.60 16.18
C PRO A 89 -18.49 -7.98 17.61
N SER A 90 -19.65 -8.62 17.81
CA SER A 90 -20.13 -9.01 19.16
C SER A 90 -19.14 -9.91 19.90
N ARG A 91 -18.31 -10.66 19.17
CA ARG A 91 -17.18 -11.40 19.71
C ARG A 91 -15.92 -11.00 18.93
N VAL A 92 -15.00 -10.33 19.60
CA VAL A 92 -13.67 -10.00 19.07
C VAL A 92 -12.77 -11.22 19.28
N ALA A 93 -12.27 -11.79 18.19
CA ALA A 93 -11.46 -13.00 18.19
C ALA A 93 -9.95 -12.72 18.07
N TYR A 94 -9.57 -11.48 17.77
CA TYR A 94 -8.19 -11.07 17.49
C TYR A 94 -7.87 -9.74 18.16
N ASP A 95 -6.62 -9.60 18.61
CA ASP A 95 -6.00 -8.33 19.01
C ASP A 95 -5.59 -7.47 17.80
N THR A 96 -5.72 -8.03 16.59
CA THR A 96 -5.35 -7.40 15.34
C THR A 96 -6.60 -6.85 14.64
N GLY A 97 -6.66 -5.53 14.47
CA GLY A 97 -7.71 -4.83 13.72
C GLY A 97 -7.30 -4.48 12.28
N MET A 98 -8.23 -3.92 11.52
CA MET A 98 -7.95 -3.30 10.22
C MET A 98 -8.25 -1.80 10.27
N LEU A 99 -7.33 -0.98 9.77
CA LEU A 99 -7.51 0.45 9.56
C LEU A 99 -7.63 0.74 8.06
N MET A 100 -8.81 1.18 7.63
CA MET A 100 -9.10 1.64 6.27
C MET A 100 -9.00 3.17 6.23
N ILE A 101 -7.97 3.70 5.57
CA ILE A 101 -7.78 5.15 5.38
C ILE A 101 -8.52 5.58 4.11
N THR A 102 -9.51 6.47 4.25
CA THR A 102 -10.42 6.84 3.16
C THR A 102 -10.90 8.28 3.28
N GLY A 103 -11.59 8.79 2.26
CA GLY A 103 -12.23 10.12 2.26
C GLY A 103 -11.26 11.29 2.44
N GLY A 104 -11.68 12.49 2.09
CA GLY A 104 -10.87 13.70 2.27
C GLY A 104 -11.72 14.88 2.74
N SER A 105 -12.91 14.99 2.17
CA SER A 105 -13.80 16.11 2.39
C SER A 105 -14.27 16.24 3.84
N ASN A 106 -14.14 17.46 4.34
CA ASN A 106 -14.72 17.97 5.57
C ASN A 106 -16.06 18.67 5.31
N GLY A 107 -16.62 19.26 6.39
CA GLY A 107 -17.78 20.14 6.33
C GLY A 107 -19.12 19.41 6.18
N LYS A 108 -19.11 18.07 6.16
CA LYS A 108 -20.30 17.25 6.22
C LYS A 108 -20.60 16.84 7.65
N GLU A 109 -21.88 16.60 7.93
CA GLU A 109 -22.33 15.97 9.16
C GLU A 109 -21.59 14.65 9.44
N PRO A 110 -21.47 14.25 10.72
CA PRO A 110 -20.93 12.95 11.08
C PRO A 110 -21.64 11.81 10.31
N PRO A 111 -20.93 10.72 9.97
CA PRO A 111 -21.58 9.53 9.46
C PRO A 111 -22.63 9.07 10.47
N THR A 112 -23.76 8.55 9.99
CA THR A 112 -24.81 8.00 10.86
C THR A 112 -24.71 6.48 11.00
N LYS A 113 -23.97 5.82 10.11
CA LYS A 113 -23.72 4.37 10.11
C LYS A 113 -22.37 4.03 9.48
N ALA A 114 -21.87 2.85 9.79
CA ALA A 114 -20.72 2.27 9.10
C ALA A 114 -21.06 1.86 7.67
N ASN A 115 -20.05 1.78 6.80
CA ASN A 115 -20.19 1.19 5.47
C ASN A 115 -20.47 -0.32 5.59
N ASP A 116 -21.38 -0.84 4.77
CA ASP A 116 -21.72 -2.27 4.72
C ASP A 116 -20.49 -3.15 4.55
N MET A 117 -19.51 -2.74 3.76
CA MET A 117 -18.28 -3.47 3.55
C MET A 117 -17.44 -3.57 4.85
N THR A 118 -17.31 -2.48 5.60
CA THR A 118 -16.65 -2.44 6.92
C THR A 118 -17.34 -3.39 7.89
N VAL A 119 -18.68 -3.35 7.91
CA VAL A 119 -19.51 -4.24 8.74
C VAL A 119 -19.33 -5.70 8.37
N GLN A 120 -19.45 -6.03 7.08
CA GLN A 120 -19.33 -7.40 6.61
C GLN A 120 -17.93 -7.97 6.88
N THR A 121 -16.89 -7.15 6.75
CA THR A 121 -15.52 -7.58 7.09
C THR A 121 -15.41 -7.90 8.56
N ALA A 122 -15.76 -6.95 9.43
CA ALA A 122 -15.66 -7.13 10.88
C ALA A 122 -16.42 -8.36 11.38
N VAL A 123 -17.67 -8.54 10.91
CA VAL A 123 -18.51 -9.68 11.30
C VAL A 123 -17.97 -11.00 10.78
N LYS A 124 -17.50 -11.06 9.52
CA LYS A 124 -17.02 -12.32 8.91
C LYS A 124 -15.65 -12.74 9.44
N THR A 125 -14.76 -11.78 9.71
CA THR A 125 -13.43 -12.06 10.26
C THR A 125 -13.47 -12.20 11.78
N GLY A 126 -14.47 -11.66 12.47
CA GLY A 126 -14.48 -11.61 13.94
C GLY A 126 -13.41 -10.66 14.49
N SER A 127 -12.98 -9.68 13.72
CA SER A 127 -12.00 -8.66 14.12
C SER A 127 -12.59 -7.26 14.05
N VAL A 128 -11.93 -6.30 14.70
CA VAL A 128 -12.31 -4.89 14.62
C VAL A 128 -11.88 -4.31 13.28
N VAL A 129 -12.77 -3.57 12.63
CA VAL A 129 -12.47 -2.86 11.38
C VAL A 129 -12.87 -1.40 11.54
N THR A 130 -11.94 -0.50 11.23
CA THR A 130 -12.09 0.94 11.42
C THR A 130 -11.94 1.68 10.09
N GLU A 131 -12.87 2.58 9.79
CA GLU A 131 -12.71 3.58 8.72
C GLU A 131 -12.23 4.91 9.33
N LEU A 132 -11.07 5.38 8.86
CA LEU A 132 -10.59 6.75 9.10
C LEU A 132 -10.93 7.60 7.88
N LYS A 133 -11.79 8.61 8.06
CA LYS A 133 -12.15 9.57 7.01
C LYS A 133 -11.35 10.87 7.09
N MET A 134 -11.46 11.69 6.05
CA MET A 134 -10.89 13.05 5.97
C MET A 134 -9.35 13.06 5.93
N VAL A 135 -8.75 12.21 5.09
CA VAL A 135 -7.30 12.11 4.87
C VAL A 135 -6.98 12.26 3.37
N PRO A 136 -6.42 13.37 2.88
CA PRO A 136 -6.03 14.57 3.63
C PRO A 136 -7.27 15.31 4.14
N ASN A 137 -7.08 16.19 5.11
CA ASN A 137 -8.15 16.96 5.74
C ASN A 137 -8.50 18.17 4.88
N GLN A 138 -9.50 18.07 4.00
CA GLN A 138 -9.70 19.02 2.89
C GLN A 138 -11.17 19.47 2.76
N PRO A 139 -11.50 20.56 2.04
CA PRO A 139 -10.60 21.51 1.40
C PRO A 139 -9.70 22.24 2.39
N LEU A 140 -8.56 22.72 1.90
CA LEU A 140 -7.72 23.71 2.58
C LEU A 140 -7.51 24.89 1.66
N ARG A 141 -7.56 26.09 2.23
CA ARG A 141 -7.19 27.32 1.55
C ARG A 141 -5.93 27.88 2.20
N PHE A 142 -4.86 27.96 1.42
CA PHE A 142 -3.60 28.51 1.90
C PHE A 142 -3.60 30.03 1.78
N VAL A 143 -2.93 30.71 2.70
CA VAL A 143 -2.81 32.17 2.65
C VAL A 143 -2.05 32.58 1.38
N GLY A 144 -2.61 33.53 0.65
CA GLY A 144 -2.12 33.95 -0.67
C GLY A 144 -2.60 33.09 -1.85
N ASP A 145 -3.41 32.06 -1.59
CA ASP A 145 -4.03 31.23 -2.63
C ASP A 145 -5.48 31.68 -2.88
N ASP A 146 -5.86 31.77 -4.15
CA ASP A 146 -7.17 32.29 -4.56
C ASP A 146 -8.27 31.21 -4.57
N ARG A 147 -7.90 29.95 -4.36
CA ARG A 147 -8.80 28.80 -4.42
C ARG A 147 -8.63 27.81 -3.27
N ASP A 148 -9.70 27.09 -3.00
CA ASP A 148 -9.65 25.89 -2.16
C ASP A 148 -8.94 24.77 -2.92
N ARG A 149 -8.04 24.07 -2.23
CA ARG A 149 -7.34 22.91 -2.78
C ARG A 149 -7.95 21.61 -2.27
N TYR A 150 -7.91 20.61 -3.14
CA TYR A 150 -8.45 19.27 -2.90
C TYR A 150 -7.46 18.20 -3.36
N GLU A 151 -7.49 17.03 -2.71
CA GLU A 151 -6.85 15.80 -3.17
C GLU A 151 -5.38 16.05 -3.60
N ASP A 152 -4.99 15.76 -4.85
CA ASP A 152 -3.61 15.92 -5.34
C ASP A 152 -3.18 17.38 -5.49
N ALA A 153 -4.10 18.31 -5.74
CA ALA A 153 -3.80 19.74 -5.77
C ALA A 153 -3.21 20.26 -4.45
N ILE A 154 -3.67 19.72 -3.30
CA ILE A 154 -3.07 20.04 -2.00
C ILE A 154 -1.66 19.45 -1.91
N ILE A 155 -1.49 18.18 -2.30
CA ILE A 155 -0.19 17.50 -2.23
C ILE A 155 0.84 18.26 -3.07
N ALA A 156 0.51 18.53 -4.33
CA ALA A 156 1.36 19.28 -5.26
C ALA A 156 1.69 20.67 -4.73
N TYR A 157 0.73 21.40 -4.15
CA TYR A 157 1.00 22.70 -3.53
C TYR A 157 2.00 22.62 -2.38
N THR A 158 1.81 21.67 -1.46
CA THR A 158 2.71 21.52 -0.32
C THR A 158 4.12 21.03 -0.71
N TRP A 159 4.22 20.29 -1.82
CA TRP A 159 5.51 19.93 -2.39
C TRP A 159 6.22 21.14 -2.97
N ASP A 160 5.52 21.98 -3.76
CA ASP A 160 6.11 23.22 -4.29
C ASP A 160 6.63 24.14 -3.16
N LYS A 161 5.85 24.28 -2.07
CA LYS A 161 6.32 25.02 -0.88
C LYS A 161 7.62 24.46 -0.32
N TYR A 162 7.70 23.15 -0.09
CA TYR A 162 8.94 22.51 0.37
C TYR A 162 10.10 22.70 -0.61
N LEU A 163 9.86 22.51 -1.91
CA LEU A 163 10.91 22.58 -2.93
C LEU A 163 11.52 23.98 -3.02
N ARG A 164 10.74 25.03 -2.70
CA ARG A 164 11.21 26.42 -2.68
C ARG A 164 11.82 26.85 -1.34
N THR A 165 11.34 26.34 -0.21
CA THR A 165 11.78 26.84 1.12
C THR A 165 12.67 25.87 1.89
N GLY A 166 12.64 24.58 1.55
CA GLY A 166 13.29 23.51 2.29
C GLY A 166 12.59 23.14 3.62
N GLU A 167 11.45 23.75 3.94
CA GLU A 167 10.79 23.56 5.24
C GLU A 167 10.01 22.24 5.30
N GLU A 168 10.55 21.27 6.04
CA GLU A 168 10.01 19.90 6.14
C GLU A 168 8.56 19.81 6.63
N ARG A 169 8.00 20.82 7.29
CA ARG A 169 6.63 20.79 7.82
C ARG A 169 5.53 20.88 6.77
N TRP A 170 5.86 21.27 5.54
CA TRP A 170 4.88 21.49 4.47
C TRP A 170 4.28 20.20 3.90
N PRO A 171 5.06 19.20 3.44
CA PRO A 171 4.52 18.14 2.61
C PRO A 171 3.36 17.37 3.24
N MET A 172 2.24 17.33 2.51
CA MET A 172 0.95 16.80 2.95
C MET A 172 1.01 15.33 3.42
N ARG A 173 2.02 14.54 3.01
CA ARG A 173 2.25 13.17 3.48
C ARG A 173 2.40 13.09 5.01
N LEU A 174 3.00 14.09 5.62
CA LEU A 174 3.30 14.14 7.06
C LEU A 174 2.02 14.15 7.91
N PRO A 175 1.13 15.16 7.80
CA PRO A 175 -0.11 15.18 8.56
C PRO A 175 -1.06 14.03 8.18
N MET A 176 -1.04 13.55 6.93
CA MET A 176 -1.81 12.36 6.55
C MET A 176 -1.36 11.10 7.30
N THR A 177 -0.04 10.92 7.46
CA THR A 177 0.53 9.77 8.18
C THR A 177 0.23 9.83 9.66
N LYS A 178 0.42 11.01 10.27
CA LYS A 178 0.15 11.22 11.69
C LYS A 178 -1.34 11.03 12.02
N ALA A 179 -2.26 11.41 11.13
CA ALA A 179 -3.68 11.09 11.28
C ALA A 179 -3.95 9.57 11.32
N GLY A 180 -3.27 8.79 10.48
CA GLY A 180 -3.34 7.32 10.50
C GLY A 180 -2.85 6.71 11.81
N VAL A 181 -1.71 7.19 12.32
CA VAL A 181 -1.14 6.76 13.60
C VAL A 181 -2.06 7.13 14.78
N ARG A 182 -2.57 8.37 14.81
CA ARG A 182 -3.50 8.82 15.85
C ARG A 182 -4.84 8.08 15.82
N ALA A 183 -5.29 7.63 14.64
CA ALA A 183 -6.46 6.76 14.57
C ALA A 183 -6.21 5.39 15.22
N MET A 184 -5.01 4.80 15.05
CA MET A 184 -4.65 3.56 15.76
C MET A 184 -4.57 3.79 17.28
N ASP A 185 -4.04 4.94 17.72
CA ASP A 185 -4.04 5.33 19.14
C ASP A 185 -5.48 5.43 19.69
N THR A 186 -6.36 6.12 18.96
CA THR A 186 -7.77 6.31 19.32
C THR A 186 -8.50 4.96 19.40
N VAL A 187 -8.30 4.07 18.43
CA VAL A 187 -8.93 2.73 18.44
C VAL A 187 -8.45 1.91 19.64
N THR A 188 -7.13 1.88 19.88
CA THR A 188 -6.53 1.14 20.98
C THR A 188 -7.06 1.63 22.34
N ASP A 189 -7.02 2.94 22.55
CA ASP A 189 -7.45 3.58 23.80
C ASP A 189 -8.97 3.43 24.02
N PHE A 190 -9.80 3.80 23.03
CA PHE A 190 -11.25 3.77 23.17
C PHE A 190 -11.78 2.35 23.44
N LEU A 191 -11.30 1.35 22.70
CA LEU A 191 -11.77 -0.02 22.85
C LEU A 191 -11.33 -0.68 24.16
N SER A 192 -10.25 -0.20 24.78
CA SER A 192 -9.82 -0.66 26.10
C SER A 192 -10.73 -0.20 27.24
N LYS A 193 -11.53 0.86 27.03
CA LYS A 193 -12.41 1.45 28.05
C LYS A 193 -13.76 0.71 28.15
N PRO A 194 -14.49 0.85 29.28
CA PRO A 194 -15.83 0.29 29.45
C PRO A 194 -16.82 0.66 28.31
N GLU A 195 -16.76 1.91 27.83
CA GLU A 195 -17.61 2.39 26.73
C GLU A 195 -17.32 1.73 25.37
N GLY A 196 -16.05 1.43 25.08
CA GLY A 196 -15.62 0.63 23.91
C GLY A 196 -15.76 -0.88 24.13
N GLY A 197 -16.10 -1.28 25.35
CA GLY A 197 -16.38 -2.63 25.80
C GLY A 197 -15.14 -3.51 25.96
N GLU A 198 -14.07 -2.93 26.48
CA GLU A 198 -12.94 -3.59 27.15
C GLU A 198 -12.27 -4.71 26.32
N VAL A 199 -11.96 -4.42 25.06
CA VAL A 199 -11.23 -5.31 24.17
C VAL A 199 -9.87 -4.72 23.77
N THR A 200 -8.86 -5.58 23.69
CA THR A 200 -7.53 -5.20 23.22
C THR A 200 -7.49 -5.20 21.70
N VAL A 201 -7.10 -4.08 21.10
CA VAL A 201 -6.73 -3.97 19.68
C VAL A 201 -5.46 -3.14 19.59
N ASP A 202 -4.31 -3.78 19.43
CA ASP A 202 -2.98 -3.14 19.48
C ASP A 202 -2.11 -3.42 18.25
N LYS A 203 -2.62 -4.23 17.31
CA LYS A 203 -1.99 -4.53 16.01
C LYS A 203 -2.95 -4.20 14.88
N PHE A 204 -2.40 -3.77 13.75
CA PHE A 204 -3.21 -3.27 12.64
C PHE A 204 -2.74 -3.82 11.30
N VAL A 205 -3.70 -4.22 10.47
CA VAL A 205 -3.53 -4.25 9.02
C VAL A 205 -4.01 -2.92 8.48
N VAL A 206 -3.16 -2.18 7.76
CA VAL A 206 -3.50 -0.86 7.24
C VAL A 206 -3.76 -0.94 5.75
N ALA A 207 -4.82 -0.29 5.27
CA ALA A 207 -5.17 -0.24 3.87
C ALA A 207 -5.72 1.12 3.46
N GLY A 208 -5.58 1.46 2.19
CA GLY A 208 -6.04 2.72 1.63
C GLY A 208 -5.84 2.75 0.12
N ALA A 209 -6.63 3.57 -0.57
CA ALA A 209 -6.56 3.70 -2.02
C ALA A 209 -5.89 5.00 -2.47
N SER A 210 -5.16 4.95 -3.58
CA SER A 210 -4.52 6.10 -4.22
C SER A 210 -3.55 6.78 -3.26
N LYS A 211 -3.63 8.10 -3.07
CA LYS A 211 -2.86 8.81 -2.04
C LYS A 211 -3.07 8.33 -0.61
N ARG A 212 -4.18 7.66 -0.28
CA ARG A 212 -4.34 6.96 1.02
C ARG A 212 -3.62 5.60 1.02
N GLY A 213 -3.48 4.97 -0.14
CA GLY A 213 -2.58 3.84 -0.33
C GLY A 213 -1.12 4.25 -0.13
N TRP A 214 -0.74 5.43 -0.59
CA TRP A 214 0.56 6.01 -0.25
C TRP A 214 0.67 6.27 1.28
N THR A 215 -0.39 6.75 1.93
CA THR A 215 -0.41 6.90 3.40
C THR A 215 -0.28 5.56 4.13
N THR A 216 -0.82 4.48 3.56
CA THR A 216 -0.69 3.14 4.12
C THR A 216 0.78 2.75 4.25
N TRP A 217 1.58 3.01 3.23
CA TRP A 217 3.02 2.79 3.29
C TRP A 217 3.72 3.66 4.33
N SER A 218 3.41 4.96 4.38
CA SER A 218 4.09 5.86 5.30
C SER A 218 3.70 5.60 6.77
N VAL A 219 2.48 5.13 7.05
CA VAL A 219 2.09 4.66 8.38
C VAL A 219 2.90 3.41 8.77
N ALA A 220 3.04 2.45 7.85
CA ALA A 220 3.86 1.25 8.09
C ALA A 220 5.36 1.55 8.26
N ALA A 221 5.86 2.64 7.66
CA ALA A 221 7.25 3.04 7.79
C ALA A 221 7.63 3.55 9.19
N VAL A 222 6.65 4.01 9.97
CA VAL A 222 6.89 4.72 11.24
C VAL A 222 6.23 4.08 12.46
N ASP A 223 5.30 3.12 12.28
CA ASP A 223 4.57 2.52 13.39
C ASP A 223 4.65 0.98 13.39
N LYS A 224 5.27 0.44 14.45
CA LYS A 224 5.52 -0.99 14.62
C LYS A 224 4.27 -1.82 14.90
N ARG A 225 3.13 -1.18 15.21
CA ARG A 225 1.85 -1.88 15.38
C ARG A 225 1.29 -2.39 14.05
N VAL A 226 1.82 -1.91 12.91
CA VAL A 226 1.40 -2.38 11.59
C VAL A 226 1.99 -3.75 11.29
N VAL A 227 1.14 -4.78 11.27
CA VAL A 227 1.54 -6.18 11.06
C VAL A 227 1.37 -6.64 9.60
N ALA A 228 0.64 -5.89 8.79
CA ALA A 228 0.59 -6.05 7.32
C ALA A 228 0.01 -4.79 6.67
N ILE A 229 0.22 -4.64 5.36
CA ILE A 229 -0.38 -3.54 4.59
C ILE A 229 -1.06 -4.00 3.30
N VAL A 230 -2.11 -3.29 2.91
CA VAL A 230 -2.80 -3.44 1.63
C VAL A 230 -2.92 -2.07 0.94
N PRO A 231 -1.84 -1.56 0.33
CA PRO A 231 -1.90 -0.36 -0.50
C PRO A 231 -2.66 -0.67 -1.81
N ILE A 232 -3.60 0.20 -2.17
CA ILE A 232 -4.51 0.00 -3.30
C ILE A 232 -4.33 1.15 -4.30
N VAL A 233 -4.23 0.82 -5.59
CA VAL A 233 -4.09 1.71 -6.75
C VAL A 233 -3.08 2.82 -6.50
N ILE A 234 -1.84 2.45 -6.22
CA ILE A 234 -0.74 3.40 -5.98
C ILE A 234 0.59 2.84 -6.49
N ASP A 235 0.60 2.47 -7.76
CA ASP A 235 1.70 1.76 -8.41
C ASP A 235 2.86 2.71 -8.79
N MET A 236 3.39 3.45 -7.83
CA MET A 236 4.46 4.43 -8.02
C MET A 236 5.33 4.57 -6.77
N LEU A 237 5.80 3.44 -6.25
CA LEU A 237 6.54 3.41 -5.00
C LEU A 237 7.88 4.16 -5.08
N ASN A 238 8.53 4.08 -6.25
CA ASN A 238 9.77 4.79 -6.60
C ASN A 238 9.43 5.88 -7.63
N VAL A 239 9.31 7.12 -7.17
CA VAL A 239 8.53 8.18 -7.84
C VAL A 239 9.18 8.66 -9.13
N ILE A 240 10.49 8.95 -9.09
CA ILE A 240 11.23 9.53 -10.22
C ILE A 240 11.22 8.61 -11.45
N PRO A 241 11.68 7.34 -11.38
CA PRO A 241 11.65 6.46 -12.54
C PRO A 241 10.22 6.16 -13.01
N SER A 242 9.23 6.10 -12.10
CA SER A 242 7.83 5.88 -12.47
C SER A 242 7.26 7.03 -13.32
N PHE A 243 7.52 8.29 -12.96
CA PHE A 243 7.07 9.43 -13.77
C PHE A 243 7.83 9.58 -15.08
N LYS A 244 9.14 9.30 -15.11
CA LYS A 244 9.89 9.26 -16.37
C LYS A 244 9.34 8.20 -17.31
N HIS A 245 8.98 7.02 -16.78
CA HIS A 245 8.33 5.96 -17.54
C HIS A 245 6.96 6.35 -18.06
N HIS A 246 6.15 6.99 -17.22
CA HIS A 246 4.86 7.56 -17.62
C HIS A 246 5.00 8.46 -18.86
N TYR A 247 5.95 9.40 -18.82
CA TYR A 247 6.22 10.29 -19.95
C TYR A 247 6.68 9.52 -21.19
N ARG A 248 7.61 8.56 -21.05
CA ARG A 248 8.15 7.78 -22.18
C ARG A 248 7.10 6.89 -22.85
N ALA A 249 6.07 6.47 -22.11
CA ALA A 249 4.97 5.70 -22.65
C ALA A 249 3.92 6.57 -23.37
N TYR A 250 3.59 7.75 -22.85
CA TYR A 250 2.48 8.57 -23.36
C TYR A 250 2.90 9.83 -24.14
N GLY A 251 4.18 10.20 -24.10
CA GLY A 251 4.70 11.44 -24.71
C GLY A 251 4.43 12.70 -23.86
N GLY A 252 3.90 12.50 -22.67
CA GLY A 252 3.47 13.52 -21.72
C GLY A 252 2.93 12.85 -20.45
N TYR A 253 2.30 13.64 -19.58
CA TYR A 253 1.64 13.11 -18.39
C TYR A 253 0.13 13.00 -18.61
N SER A 254 -0.49 11.96 -18.04
CA SER A 254 -1.94 11.78 -18.15
C SER A 254 -2.68 12.93 -17.45
N PRO A 255 -3.93 13.24 -17.86
CA PRO A 255 -4.75 14.25 -17.20
C PRO A 255 -4.96 13.99 -15.70
N ALA A 256 -4.80 12.75 -15.25
CA ALA A 256 -4.97 12.36 -13.85
C ALA A 256 -3.93 13.00 -12.93
N VAL A 257 -2.70 13.24 -13.42
CA VAL A 257 -1.61 13.84 -12.63
C VAL A 257 -1.43 15.33 -12.92
N LYS A 258 -2.44 15.98 -13.53
CA LYS A 258 -2.38 17.39 -13.96
C LYS A 258 -2.01 18.35 -12.83
N ASP A 259 -2.44 18.10 -11.60
CA ASP A 259 -2.16 19.00 -10.47
C ASP A 259 -0.66 19.15 -10.22
N TYR A 260 0.10 18.06 -10.39
CA TYR A 260 1.56 18.07 -10.27
C TYR A 260 2.21 18.81 -11.45
N GLN A 261 1.68 18.63 -12.66
CA GLN A 261 2.17 19.32 -13.86
C GLN A 261 1.88 20.83 -13.79
N GLU A 262 0.66 21.22 -13.46
CA GLU A 262 0.24 22.63 -13.31
C GLU A 262 0.99 23.33 -12.16
N MET A 263 1.36 22.61 -11.10
CA MET A 263 2.23 23.14 -10.04
C MET A 263 3.72 23.17 -10.41
N GLY A 264 4.11 22.62 -11.57
CA GLY A 264 5.51 22.59 -12.01
C GLY A 264 6.37 21.54 -11.31
N ILE A 265 5.75 20.62 -10.55
CA ILE A 265 6.46 19.59 -9.77
C ILE A 265 7.31 18.69 -10.67
N MET A 266 6.84 18.42 -11.88
CA MET A 266 7.55 17.56 -12.83
C MET A 266 8.92 18.09 -13.24
N GLY A 267 9.15 19.41 -13.16
CA GLY A 267 10.44 20.01 -13.48
C GLY A 267 11.53 19.82 -12.42
N TRP A 268 11.14 19.41 -11.21
CA TRP A 268 12.07 19.25 -10.09
C TRP A 268 12.71 17.86 -10.02
N GLN A 269 12.23 16.87 -10.77
CA GLN A 269 12.56 15.44 -10.56
C GLN A 269 14.07 15.11 -10.51
N ASP A 270 14.92 15.89 -11.18
CA ASP A 270 16.37 15.67 -11.23
C ASP A 270 17.18 16.61 -10.31
N THR A 271 16.53 17.47 -9.51
CA THR A 271 17.23 18.43 -8.64
C THR A 271 17.56 17.87 -7.26
N PRO A 272 18.55 18.44 -6.55
CA PRO A 272 18.83 18.09 -5.16
C PRO A 272 17.65 18.30 -4.22
N GLU A 273 16.82 19.33 -4.44
CA GLU A 273 15.64 19.66 -3.63
C GLU A 273 14.62 18.52 -3.67
N TYR A 274 14.35 17.99 -4.87
CA TYR A 274 13.42 16.89 -5.04
C TYR A 274 13.94 15.60 -4.42
N LYS A 275 15.24 15.32 -4.57
CA LYS A 275 15.89 14.20 -3.89
C LYS A 275 15.76 14.30 -2.37
N ARG A 276 15.89 15.49 -1.79
CA ARG A 276 15.67 15.71 -0.34
C ARG A 276 14.20 15.50 0.05
N LEU A 277 13.25 15.96 -0.76
CA LEU A 277 11.81 15.71 -0.54
C LEU A 277 11.52 14.21 -0.50
N MET A 278 12.02 13.48 -1.50
CA MET A 278 11.78 12.04 -1.64
C MET A 278 12.20 11.26 -0.39
N LYS A 279 13.31 11.63 0.27
CA LYS A 279 13.81 10.99 1.51
C LYS A 279 12.78 10.81 2.62
N PHE A 280 11.68 11.55 2.62
CA PHE A 280 10.64 11.40 3.65
C PHE A 280 9.20 11.38 3.13
N VAL A 281 8.96 11.54 1.83
CA VAL A 281 7.60 11.45 1.27
C VAL A 281 7.37 10.25 0.39
N GLU A 282 8.38 9.69 -0.28
CA GLU A 282 8.21 8.50 -1.11
C GLU A 282 8.42 7.21 -0.32
N PRO A 283 7.65 6.13 -0.57
CA PRO A 283 7.80 4.93 0.24
C PRO A 283 9.07 4.13 -0.09
N TYR A 284 9.61 4.25 -1.31
CA TYR A 284 10.82 3.51 -1.71
C TYR A 284 12.04 3.81 -0.82
N GLU A 285 12.13 5.02 -0.26
CA GLU A 285 13.18 5.42 0.68
C GLU A 285 13.07 4.71 2.04
N PHE A 286 11.92 4.11 2.34
CA PHE A 286 11.67 3.32 3.56
C PHE A 286 11.63 1.81 3.30
N ARG A 287 11.98 1.33 2.09
CA ARG A 287 11.79 -0.08 1.68
C ARG A 287 12.41 -1.11 2.64
N GLU A 288 13.54 -0.78 3.26
CA GLU A 288 14.23 -1.63 4.25
C GLU A 288 13.43 -1.80 5.55
N ARG A 289 12.44 -0.94 5.82
CA ARG A 289 11.56 -1.02 6.98
C ARG A 289 10.33 -1.91 6.74
N PHE A 290 10.02 -2.24 5.48
CA PHE A 290 8.79 -2.98 5.12
C PHE A 290 8.95 -4.50 5.24
N THR A 291 9.34 -4.97 6.43
CA THR A 291 9.54 -6.39 6.74
C THR A 291 8.23 -7.17 6.83
N MET A 292 7.12 -6.49 7.13
CA MET A 292 5.79 -7.09 7.23
C MET A 292 5.24 -7.56 5.89
N PRO A 293 4.28 -8.50 5.86
CA PRO A 293 3.54 -8.86 4.66
C PRO A 293 2.84 -7.66 4.01
N LYS A 294 2.88 -7.60 2.68
CA LYS A 294 2.27 -6.54 1.88
C LYS A 294 1.53 -7.10 0.67
N PHE A 295 0.31 -6.61 0.44
CA PHE A 295 -0.50 -6.99 -0.71
C PHE A 295 -0.86 -5.78 -1.55
N LEU A 296 -0.23 -5.66 -2.72
CA LEU A 296 -0.37 -4.53 -3.60
C LEU A 296 -1.49 -4.82 -4.59
N ILE A 297 -2.56 -4.02 -4.55
CA ILE A 297 -3.72 -4.18 -5.45
C ILE A 297 -3.76 -3.00 -6.41
N ASN A 298 -3.55 -3.21 -7.69
CA ASN A 298 -3.52 -2.19 -8.73
C ASN A 298 -4.54 -2.49 -9.84
N ALA A 299 -4.81 -1.52 -10.70
CA ALA A 299 -5.67 -1.68 -11.87
C ALA A 299 -4.82 -1.77 -13.14
N CYS A 300 -5.20 -2.64 -14.08
CA CYS A 300 -4.52 -2.73 -15.37
C CYS A 300 -4.75 -1.50 -16.26
N GLY A 301 -5.89 -0.82 -16.11
CA GLY A 301 -6.24 0.38 -16.88
C GLY A 301 -6.29 1.64 -16.04
N ASP A 302 -5.43 1.76 -15.04
CA ASP A 302 -5.36 2.91 -14.13
C ASP A 302 -4.96 4.21 -14.85
N GLN A 303 -5.68 5.30 -14.60
CA GLN A 303 -5.44 6.61 -15.22
C GLN A 303 -4.18 7.33 -14.72
N PHE A 304 -3.74 7.01 -13.51
CA PHE A 304 -2.60 7.64 -12.86
C PHE A 304 -1.31 6.82 -13.07
N PHE A 305 -1.41 5.50 -12.92
CA PHE A 305 -0.24 4.63 -12.77
C PHE A 305 -0.19 3.56 -13.85
N LEU A 306 0.96 3.43 -14.52
CA LEU A 306 1.07 2.50 -15.64
C LEU A 306 1.06 1.05 -15.11
N PRO A 307 0.44 0.11 -15.83
CA PRO A 307 0.28 -1.26 -15.35
C PRO A 307 1.62 -2.00 -15.15
N ASP A 308 2.70 -1.52 -15.75
CA ASP A 308 4.04 -2.08 -15.63
C ASP A 308 4.97 -1.27 -14.69
N SER A 309 4.41 -0.42 -13.81
CA SER A 309 5.22 0.43 -12.90
C SER A 309 5.85 -0.35 -11.74
N TRP A 310 5.34 -1.55 -11.43
CA TRP A 310 5.95 -2.47 -10.45
C TRP A 310 7.46 -2.69 -10.67
N LYS A 311 7.92 -2.65 -11.92
CA LYS A 311 9.32 -2.93 -12.28
C LYS A 311 10.32 -1.95 -11.65
N PHE A 312 9.86 -0.79 -11.15
CA PHE A 312 10.72 0.22 -10.53
C PHE A 312 10.94 0.05 -9.04
N TYR A 313 10.30 -0.94 -8.40
CA TYR A 313 10.38 -1.09 -6.96
C TYR A 313 10.12 -2.50 -6.43
N TYR A 314 9.36 -3.33 -7.14
CA TYR A 314 8.81 -4.56 -6.57
C TYR A 314 9.91 -5.55 -6.18
N HIS A 315 10.97 -5.69 -6.99
CA HIS A 315 12.09 -6.57 -6.68
C HIS A 315 12.83 -6.17 -5.40
N ASP A 316 12.94 -4.86 -5.13
CA ASP A 316 13.66 -4.32 -3.96
C ASP A 316 12.86 -4.40 -2.65
N LEU A 317 11.57 -4.74 -2.72
CA LEU A 317 10.76 -4.95 -1.53
C LEU A 317 11.21 -6.21 -0.78
N ILE A 318 11.52 -6.05 0.50
CA ILE A 318 11.89 -7.16 1.40
C ILE A 318 10.64 -7.86 1.97
N GLY A 319 10.83 -9.03 2.56
CA GLY A 319 9.77 -9.77 3.25
C GLY A 319 8.68 -10.29 2.30
N GLN A 320 7.62 -10.85 2.89
CA GLN A 320 6.51 -11.40 2.11
C GLN A 320 5.79 -10.29 1.32
N LYS A 321 5.57 -10.51 0.02
CA LYS A 321 4.92 -9.56 -0.87
C LYS A 321 4.05 -10.30 -1.89
N HIS A 322 2.90 -9.73 -2.17
CA HIS A 322 1.93 -10.24 -3.14
C HIS A 322 1.45 -9.10 -4.02
N LEU A 323 1.23 -9.38 -5.29
CA LEU A 323 0.77 -8.40 -6.27
C LEU A 323 -0.57 -8.86 -6.85
N ARG A 324 -1.42 -7.91 -7.17
CA ARG A 324 -2.66 -8.15 -7.91
C ARG A 324 -2.94 -6.96 -8.81
N TYR A 325 -2.81 -7.15 -10.10
CA TYR A 325 -3.40 -6.25 -11.08
C TYR A 325 -4.81 -6.75 -11.46
N VAL A 326 -5.78 -5.85 -11.42
CA VAL A 326 -7.17 -6.16 -11.75
C VAL A 326 -7.43 -5.77 -13.21
N PRO A 327 -7.75 -6.73 -14.09
CA PRO A 327 -8.06 -6.44 -15.49
C PRO A 327 -9.39 -5.71 -15.64
N ASN A 328 -9.60 -5.02 -16.76
CA ASN A 328 -10.88 -4.40 -17.14
C ASN A 328 -11.45 -3.39 -16.13
N THR A 329 -10.57 -2.70 -15.41
CA THR A 329 -10.93 -1.59 -14.52
C THR A 329 -9.87 -0.50 -14.56
N GLY A 330 -10.29 0.73 -14.24
CA GLY A 330 -9.39 1.84 -13.94
C GLY A 330 -9.20 2.06 -12.44
N HIS A 331 -8.76 3.27 -12.10
CA HIS A 331 -8.30 3.68 -10.77
C HIS A 331 -9.32 3.46 -9.64
N SER A 332 -10.63 3.47 -9.95
CA SER A 332 -11.67 3.26 -8.92
C SER A 332 -11.78 1.81 -8.43
N LEU A 333 -11.27 0.83 -9.20
CA LEU A 333 -11.54 -0.60 -9.02
C LEU A 333 -13.04 -0.97 -8.96
N GLY A 334 -13.92 -0.05 -9.40
CA GLY A 334 -15.36 -0.18 -9.25
C GLY A 334 -15.94 -1.38 -10.00
N GLY A 335 -16.82 -2.13 -9.33
CA GLY A 335 -17.47 -3.30 -9.94
C GLY A 335 -16.58 -4.54 -10.04
N THR A 336 -15.47 -4.60 -9.31
CA THR A 336 -14.53 -5.73 -9.31
C THR A 336 -14.54 -6.51 -8.00
N ASP A 337 -13.84 -7.64 -7.98
CA ASP A 337 -13.63 -8.49 -6.81
C ASP A 337 -12.39 -8.11 -5.97
N ALA A 338 -11.76 -6.95 -6.25
CA ALA A 338 -10.56 -6.47 -5.55
C ALA A 338 -10.74 -6.42 -4.02
N VAL A 339 -11.91 -5.95 -3.57
CA VAL A 339 -12.28 -5.89 -2.15
C VAL A 339 -12.28 -7.27 -1.50
N TYR A 340 -12.75 -8.31 -2.21
CA TYR A 340 -12.78 -9.66 -1.69
C TYR A 340 -11.37 -10.21 -1.49
N SER A 341 -10.45 -9.94 -2.42
CA SER A 341 -9.05 -10.31 -2.24
C SER A 341 -8.38 -9.62 -1.06
N MET A 342 -8.69 -8.34 -0.79
CA MET A 342 -8.22 -7.67 0.42
C MET A 342 -8.72 -8.40 1.68
N VAL A 343 -10.01 -8.75 1.73
CA VAL A 343 -10.59 -9.49 2.87
C VAL A 343 -9.97 -10.87 3.04
N ALA A 344 -9.75 -11.60 1.94
CA ALA A 344 -9.10 -12.92 1.97
C ALA A 344 -7.68 -12.80 2.53
N TYR A 345 -6.90 -11.82 2.04
CA TYR A 345 -5.55 -11.54 2.52
C TYR A 345 -5.56 -11.20 4.02
N TYR A 346 -6.43 -10.26 4.42
CA TYR A 346 -6.59 -9.86 5.82
C TYR A 346 -6.93 -11.06 6.72
N ASN A 347 -7.89 -11.91 6.31
CA ASN A 347 -8.22 -13.13 7.04
C ASN A 347 -7.03 -14.09 7.15
N GLY A 348 -6.21 -14.20 6.10
CA GLY A 348 -4.97 -14.96 6.13
C GLY A 348 -3.96 -14.43 7.16
N ILE A 349 -3.80 -13.11 7.24
CA ILE A 349 -2.94 -12.46 8.24
C ILE A 349 -3.46 -12.72 9.67
N LEU A 350 -4.76 -12.50 9.93
CA LEU A 350 -5.38 -12.76 11.23
C LEU A 350 -5.15 -14.19 11.73
N ASN A 351 -5.24 -15.17 10.82
CA ASN A 351 -5.11 -16.58 11.14
C ASN A 351 -3.66 -17.12 11.07
N GLN A 352 -2.67 -16.26 10.81
CA GLN A 352 -1.28 -16.67 10.58
C GLN A 352 -1.20 -17.84 9.57
N ALA A 353 -2.00 -17.73 8.52
CA ALA A 353 -2.04 -18.69 7.44
C ALA A 353 -0.73 -18.62 6.65
N LYS A 354 -0.26 -19.77 6.15
CA LYS A 354 0.80 -19.74 5.15
C LYS A 354 0.17 -19.24 3.85
N LEU A 355 0.42 -17.98 3.50
CA LEU A 355 -0.05 -17.41 2.24
C LEU A 355 0.67 -18.11 1.06
N PRO A 356 -0.01 -18.30 -0.08
CA PRO A 356 0.62 -18.90 -1.26
C PRO A 356 1.91 -18.18 -1.67
N GLU A 357 2.98 -18.94 -1.90
CA GLU A 357 4.28 -18.46 -2.36
C GLU A 357 4.44 -18.78 -3.85
N TYR A 358 4.81 -17.77 -4.63
CA TYR A 358 5.10 -17.87 -6.04
C TYR A 358 6.15 -16.83 -6.42
N GLU A 359 6.92 -17.14 -7.46
CA GLU A 359 7.91 -16.26 -8.06
C GLU A 359 7.70 -16.23 -9.57
N TRP A 360 8.17 -15.18 -10.23
CA TRP A 360 8.15 -15.10 -11.68
C TRP A 360 9.39 -14.41 -12.24
N ALA A 361 9.71 -14.72 -13.49
CA ALA A 361 10.76 -14.07 -14.25
C ALA A 361 10.31 -13.91 -15.71
N VAL A 362 10.64 -12.76 -16.31
CA VAL A 362 10.53 -12.57 -17.75
C VAL A 362 11.72 -13.27 -18.40
N GLN A 363 11.45 -14.16 -19.35
CA GLN A 363 12.47 -14.92 -20.09
C GLN A 363 13.01 -14.12 -21.28
N GLU A 364 14.08 -14.61 -21.92
CA GLU A 364 14.69 -13.95 -23.09
C GLU A 364 13.73 -13.81 -24.28
N ASP A 365 12.77 -14.73 -24.43
CA ASP A 365 11.73 -14.68 -25.46
C ASP A 365 10.54 -13.76 -25.11
N GLY A 366 10.63 -13.05 -23.97
CA GLY A 366 9.58 -12.17 -23.46
C GLY A 366 8.48 -12.88 -22.68
N SER A 367 8.48 -14.22 -22.59
CA SER A 367 7.47 -14.96 -21.83
C SER A 367 7.62 -14.76 -20.31
N ILE A 368 6.52 -14.87 -19.57
CA ILE A 368 6.54 -14.86 -18.11
C ILE A 368 6.55 -16.30 -17.61
N LYS A 369 7.67 -16.76 -17.05
CA LYS A 369 7.75 -18.03 -16.33
C LYS A 369 7.33 -17.83 -14.88
N VAL A 370 6.36 -18.59 -14.41
CA VAL A 370 5.85 -18.57 -13.02
C VAL A 370 6.12 -19.90 -12.35
N THR A 371 6.73 -19.84 -11.17
CA THR A 371 7.00 -21.00 -10.31
C THR A 371 6.22 -20.87 -9.02
N THR A 372 5.51 -21.93 -8.64
CA THR A 372 4.59 -21.94 -7.49
C THR A 372 4.98 -23.03 -6.49
N ALA A 373 5.03 -22.68 -5.20
CA ALA A 373 5.27 -23.66 -4.13
C ALA A 373 3.99 -24.42 -3.75
N THR A 374 2.86 -23.71 -3.76
CA THR A 374 1.52 -24.27 -3.56
C THR A 374 0.84 -24.41 -4.92
N GLN A 375 0.13 -25.49 -5.18
CA GLN A 375 -0.58 -25.65 -6.45
C GLN A 375 -1.78 -24.68 -6.54
N PRO A 376 -1.85 -23.81 -7.56
CA PRO A 376 -3.03 -22.98 -7.82
C PRO A 376 -4.23 -23.83 -8.25
N LYS A 377 -5.44 -23.37 -7.93
CA LYS A 377 -6.70 -23.93 -8.45
C LYS A 377 -6.87 -23.58 -9.93
N GLU A 378 -6.45 -22.38 -10.31
CA GLU A 378 -6.56 -21.86 -11.67
C GLU A 378 -5.40 -20.89 -11.94
N VAL A 379 -4.91 -20.92 -13.17
CA VAL A 379 -3.88 -20.01 -13.68
C VAL A 379 -4.36 -19.46 -15.02
N LEU A 380 -4.44 -18.14 -15.12
CA LEU A 380 -4.91 -17.42 -16.31
C LEU A 380 -3.80 -16.53 -16.87
N LEU A 381 -3.60 -16.55 -18.18
CA LEU A 381 -2.88 -15.52 -18.92
C LEU A 381 -3.88 -14.45 -19.33
N TRP A 382 -3.73 -13.24 -18.78
CA TRP A 382 -4.48 -12.05 -19.18
C TRP A 382 -3.66 -11.22 -20.16
N GLN A 383 -4.29 -10.69 -21.20
CA GLN A 383 -3.64 -9.82 -22.18
C GLN A 383 -4.57 -8.74 -22.73
N CYS A 384 -4.00 -7.61 -23.16
CA CYS A 384 -4.65 -6.50 -23.83
C CYS A 384 -3.70 -5.91 -24.87
N SER A 385 -4.14 -5.75 -26.12
CA SER A 385 -3.36 -5.17 -27.21
C SER A 385 -3.90 -3.79 -27.58
N ASN A 386 -3.01 -2.82 -27.76
CA ASN A 386 -3.32 -1.50 -28.32
C ASN A 386 -2.45 -1.24 -29.55
N PRO A 387 -3.03 -1.22 -30.77
CA PRO A 387 -2.27 -0.98 -32.01
C PRO A 387 -1.82 0.48 -32.19
N GLU A 388 -2.40 1.44 -31.47
CA GLU A 388 -2.17 2.88 -31.68
C GLU A 388 -1.20 3.50 -30.67
N GLY A 389 -0.94 2.85 -29.53
CA GLY A 389 -0.06 3.42 -28.51
C GLY A 389 0.26 2.48 -27.36
N ARG A 390 1.31 2.81 -26.60
CA ARG A 390 1.67 2.11 -25.36
C ARG A 390 0.83 2.60 -24.19
N ASP A 391 -0.49 2.58 -24.35
CA ASP A 391 -1.47 3.12 -23.43
C ASP A 391 -2.62 2.13 -23.20
N PHE A 392 -2.76 1.67 -21.97
CA PHE A 392 -3.72 0.65 -21.57
C PHE A 392 -4.77 1.18 -20.60
N ARG A 393 -4.86 2.50 -20.45
CA ARG A 393 -5.86 3.13 -19.59
C ARG A 393 -7.25 2.72 -20.01
N ILE A 394 -8.15 2.60 -19.04
CA ILE A 394 -9.50 2.10 -19.29
C ILE A 394 -10.27 3.02 -20.25
N GLU A 395 -10.03 4.34 -20.22
CA GLU A 395 -10.66 5.28 -21.17
C GLU A 395 -10.07 5.23 -22.59
N VAL A 396 -8.93 4.55 -22.78
CA VAL A 396 -8.27 4.40 -24.09
C VAL A 396 -8.61 3.05 -24.72
N THR A 397 -8.63 1.98 -23.90
CA THR A 397 -8.76 0.60 -24.37
C THR A 397 -10.06 -0.08 -23.97
N ASP A 398 -10.94 0.58 -23.21
CA ASP A 398 -12.14 -0.03 -22.63
C ASP A 398 -11.83 -1.33 -21.85
N LYS A 399 -12.83 -2.20 -21.67
CA LYS A 399 -12.71 -3.50 -21.01
C LYS A 399 -12.22 -4.58 -21.97
N THR A 400 -11.04 -4.40 -22.56
CA THR A 400 -10.49 -5.29 -23.61
C THR A 400 -9.46 -6.31 -23.12
N TRP A 401 -9.18 -6.36 -21.82
CA TRP A 401 -8.36 -7.44 -21.28
C TRP A 401 -9.12 -8.77 -21.41
N ILE A 402 -8.51 -9.74 -22.07
CA ILE A 402 -9.05 -11.10 -22.23
C ILE A 402 -8.14 -12.10 -21.54
N SER A 403 -8.71 -13.23 -21.10
CA SER A 403 -7.95 -14.32 -20.48
C SER A 403 -8.03 -15.63 -21.25
N SER A 404 -6.97 -16.41 -21.10
CA SER A 404 -6.91 -17.82 -21.48
C SER A 404 -6.33 -18.63 -20.31
N ARG A 405 -6.71 -19.90 -20.21
CA ARG A 405 -6.20 -20.77 -19.15
C ARG A 405 -4.82 -21.32 -19.50
N LEU A 406 -3.87 -21.17 -18.58
CA LEU A 406 -2.57 -21.81 -18.68
C LEU A 406 -2.63 -23.23 -18.11
N ARG A 407 -1.99 -24.16 -18.82
CA ARG A 407 -1.69 -25.51 -18.30
C ARG A 407 -0.27 -25.50 -17.73
N PRO A 408 0.00 -26.27 -16.67
CA PRO A 408 1.36 -26.40 -16.17
C PRO A 408 2.22 -27.11 -17.21
N GLU A 409 3.43 -26.59 -17.48
CA GLU A 409 4.44 -27.28 -18.29
C GLU A 409 5.16 -28.36 -17.47
N ALA A 410 5.33 -28.08 -16.18
CA ALA A 410 5.81 -29.01 -15.17
C ALA A 410 5.08 -28.74 -13.85
N ARG A 411 5.30 -29.60 -12.84
CA ARG A 411 4.65 -29.43 -11.52
C ARG A 411 4.99 -28.06 -10.92
N GLY A 412 3.98 -27.20 -10.86
CA GLY A 412 4.11 -25.85 -10.28
C GLY A 412 4.75 -24.82 -11.21
N GLU A 413 5.04 -25.17 -12.47
CA GLU A 413 5.61 -24.27 -13.47
C GLU A 413 4.59 -23.95 -14.57
N TYR A 414 4.44 -22.67 -14.88
CA TYR A 414 3.54 -22.15 -15.91
C TYR A 414 4.28 -21.12 -16.76
N VAL A 415 4.03 -21.10 -18.06
CA VAL A 415 4.60 -20.12 -18.98
C VAL A 415 3.48 -19.35 -19.66
N GLY A 416 3.48 -18.03 -19.46
CA GLY A 416 2.61 -17.09 -20.18
C GLY A 416 3.37 -16.48 -21.34
N LEU A 417 3.10 -16.94 -22.56
CA LEU A 417 3.71 -16.41 -23.79
C LEU A 417 2.68 -15.63 -24.60
N VAL A 418 3.06 -14.44 -25.03
CA VAL A 418 2.30 -13.59 -25.93
C VAL A 418 3.22 -13.16 -27.07
N PRO A 419 2.86 -13.38 -28.35
CA PRO A 419 3.71 -12.96 -29.46
C PRO A 419 3.82 -11.44 -29.51
N GLU A 420 4.98 -10.93 -29.93
CA GLU A 420 5.14 -9.50 -30.19
C GLU A 420 4.13 -9.05 -31.26
N PRO A 421 3.35 -7.98 -31.02
CA PRO A 421 2.34 -7.54 -31.98
C PRO A 421 3.00 -6.90 -33.21
N ALA A 422 2.45 -7.15 -34.40
CA ALA A 422 2.94 -6.56 -35.65
C ALA A 422 2.87 -5.02 -35.66
N LYS A 423 1.93 -4.43 -34.89
CA LYS A 423 1.77 -2.98 -34.67
C LYS A 423 1.37 -2.73 -33.23
N GLY A 424 1.91 -1.67 -32.63
CA GLY A 424 1.54 -1.21 -31.29
C GLY A 424 2.19 -2.02 -30.17
N TRP A 425 1.45 -2.21 -29.08
CA TRP A 425 1.93 -2.90 -27.87
C TRP A 425 0.87 -3.84 -27.30
N THR A 426 1.32 -4.93 -26.68
CA THR A 426 0.48 -5.86 -25.93
C THR A 426 0.98 -5.94 -24.50
N ALA A 427 0.09 -5.63 -23.55
CA ALA A 427 0.31 -5.83 -22.13
C ALA A 427 -0.26 -7.19 -21.69
N PHE A 428 0.44 -7.92 -20.84
CA PHE A 428 -0.03 -9.22 -20.34
C PHE A 428 0.54 -9.57 -18.96
N MET A 429 -0.15 -10.47 -18.26
CA MET A 429 0.22 -10.94 -16.92
C MET A 429 -0.34 -12.34 -16.68
N VAL A 430 0.21 -13.04 -15.67
CA VAL A 430 -0.35 -14.30 -15.20
C VAL A 430 -1.08 -14.07 -13.88
N GLU A 431 -2.36 -14.45 -13.80
CA GLU A 431 -3.16 -14.49 -12.58
C GLU A 431 -3.21 -15.90 -12.01
N LEU A 432 -3.03 -16.02 -10.69
CA LEU A 432 -3.06 -17.26 -9.94
C LEU A 432 -4.18 -17.21 -8.90
N THR A 433 -5.12 -18.14 -8.99
CA THR A 433 -6.19 -18.32 -8.02
C THR A 433 -5.88 -19.52 -7.12
N TYR A 434 -5.87 -19.31 -5.81
CA TYR A 434 -5.67 -20.36 -4.82
C TYR A 434 -6.93 -20.53 -3.96
N PRO A 435 -7.21 -21.75 -3.47
CA PRO A 435 -8.23 -21.92 -2.44
C PRO A 435 -7.84 -21.12 -1.19
N GLU A 436 -8.84 -20.71 -0.41
CA GLU A 436 -8.59 -20.16 0.92
C GLU A 436 -7.87 -21.22 1.78
N THR A 437 -6.70 -20.88 2.32
CA THR A 437 -5.96 -21.74 3.24
C THR A 437 -6.47 -21.50 4.66
N ALA A 438 -7.62 -22.07 4.99
CA ALA A 438 -8.03 -22.13 6.39
C ALA A 438 -7.14 -23.14 7.13
N LYS A 439 -6.26 -22.66 8.02
CA LYS A 439 -5.85 -23.49 9.14
C LYS A 439 -7.07 -23.70 10.02
N ARG A 440 -7.37 -24.96 10.37
CA ARG A 440 -8.28 -25.30 11.49
C ARG A 440 -7.79 -24.56 12.74
N SER A 441 -8.38 -23.42 13.09
CA SER A 441 -8.18 -22.86 14.42
C SER A 441 -8.87 -23.78 15.42
N ARG A 442 -8.10 -24.59 16.15
CA ARG A 442 -8.62 -25.46 17.22
C ARG A 442 -9.25 -24.67 18.38
N LYS A 443 -9.24 -23.33 18.38
CA LYS A 443 -9.60 -22.50 19.53
C LYS A 443 -10.81 -21.58 19.36
N VAL A 444 -11.44 -21.49 18.18
CA VAL A 444 -12.56 -20.55 18.01
C VAL A 444 -13.71 -21.17 17.21
N LYS A 445 -14.75 -21.65 17.90
CA LYS A 445 -16.08 -21.80 17.29
C LYS A 445 -16.60 -20.40 16.95
N LEU A 446 -16.48 -19.95 15.70
CA LEU A 446 -17.16 -18.73 15.26
C LEU A 446 -18.67 -18.98 15.19
N GLY A 447 -19.43 -18.03 15.73
CA GLY A 447 -20.89 -18.07 15.74
C GLY A 447 -21.47 -17.94 14.34
N GLY A 448 -21.84 -19.07 13.74
CA GLY A 448 -22.73 -19.10 12.60
C GLY A 448 -24.18 -18.82 13.03
N ARG A 449 -24.98 -18.25 12.12
CA ARG A 449 -26.44 -18.38 12.19
C ARG A 449 -26.77 -19.87 12.35
N LEU A 450 -27.62 -20.20 13.34
CA LEU A 450 -28.38 -21.46 13.47
C LEU A 450 -27.87 -22.61 12.57
N GLY A 451 -26.91 -23.37 13.08
CA GLY A 451 -26.76 -24.78 12.66
C GLY A 451 -25.63 -25.18 11.72
N LYS A 452 -24.73 -24.30 11.22
CA LYS A 452 -23.48 -24.76 10.57
C LYS A 452 -22.30 -23.80 10.82
N ALA A 453 -21.28 -24.27 11.54
CA ALA A 453 -19.96 -23.63 11.59
C ALA A 453 -19.28 -23.80 10.23
N ARG A 454 -18.80 -22.72 9.62
CA ARG A 454 -17.84 -22.78 8.52
C ARG A 454 -16.62 -21.98 8.94
N ASP A 455 -15.50 -22.66 9.13
CA ASP A 455 -14.21 -22.10 9.55
C ASP A 455 -13.47 -21.36 8.40
N THR A 456 -14.22 -20.87 7.41
CA THR A 456 -13.74 -20.30 6.12
C THR A 456 -14.64 -19.13 5.72
N ILE A 457 -14.07 -18.02 5.23
CA ILE A 457 -14.87 -16.93 4.65
C ILE A 457 -15.35 -17.32 3.24
N GLY A 458 -14.68 -18.27 2.59
CA GLY A 458 -15.02 -18.83 1.29
C GLY A 458 -14.53 -17.98 0.12
N ILE A 459 -13.59 -17.06 0.36
CA ILE A 459 -13.04 -16.17 -0.67
C ILE A 459 -11.65 -16.69 -1.08
N PRO A 460 -11.42 -17.01 -2.37
CA PRO A 460 -10.12 -17.48 -2.83
C PRO A 460 -9.07 -16.37 -2.76
N TYR A 461 -7.81 -16.77 -2.59
CA TYR A 461 -6.70 -15.85 -2.86
C TYR A 461 -6.53 -15.71 -4.37
N LYS A 462 -6.21 -14.50 -4.79
CA LYS A 462 -5.97 -14.16 -6.18
C LYS A 462 -4.81 -13.18 -6.23
N PHE A 463 -3.74 -13.62 -6.87
CA PHE A 463 -2.50 -12.88 -7.06
C PHE A 463 -2.14 -12.84 -8.53
N THR A 464 -1.27 -11.93 -8.92
CA THR A 464 -0.75 -11.82 -10.28
C THR A 464 0.75 -11.70 -10.26
N THR A 465 1.38 -11.99 -11.39
CA THR A 465 2.70 -11.43 -11.69
C THR A 465 2.59 -9.92 -11.89
N GLY A 466 3.72 -9.26 -12.12
CA GLY A 466 3.72 -7.95 -12.74
C GLY A 466 3.19 -8.01 -14.18
N VAL A 467 2.59 -6.92 -14.67
CA VAL A 467 2.26 -6.78 -16.10
C VAL A 467 3.53 -6.55 -16.89
N HIS A 468 3.73 -7.34 -17.94
CA HIS A 468 4.78 -7.15 -18.93
C HIS A 468 4.18 -6.55 -20.21
N VAL A 469 4.96 -5.77 -20.97
CA VAL A 469 4.48 -5.09 -22.18
C VAL A 469 5.48 -5.31 -23.30
N LEU A 470 5.01 -5.90 -24.41
CA LEU A 470 5.80 -6.13 -25.62
C LEU A 470 5.30 -5.28 -26.79
N PRO A 471 6.20 -4.75 -27.64
CA PRO A 471 7.65 -4.72 -27.44
C PRO A 471 8.07 -3.81 -26.26
N GLU A 472 9.24 -4.07 -25.68
CA GLU A 472 9.74 -3.26 -24.54
C GLU A 472 10.07 -1.81 -24.91
N LYS A 473 10.23 -1.53 -26.22
CA LYS A 473 10.58 -0.20 -26.72
C LYS A 473 9.56 0.84 -26.27
N MET A 474 10.07 2.02 -25.88
CA MET A 474 9.24 3.17 -25.54
C MET A 474 8.96 4.03 -26.77
N PRO A 475 7.71 4.50 -26.98
CA PRO A 475 7.37 5.36 -28.11
C PRO A 475 7.98 6.77 -28.02
N PHE A 476 8.36 7.22 -26.82
CA PHE A 476 8.88 8.58 -26.61
C PHE A 476 10.14 8.60 -25.75
N GLU A 477 10.96 9.63 -25.96
CA GLU A 477 12.05 9.98 -25.06
C GLU A 477 11.58 10.94 -23.96
N PHE A 478 12.15 10.80 -22.77
CA PHE A 478 11.86 11.71 -21.67
C PHE A 478 12.46 13.09 -21.92
N LYS A 479 11.65 14.14 -21.79
CA LYS A 479 12.11 15.53 -21.82
C LYS A 479 11.83 16.20 -20.47
N PRO A 480 12.86 16.72 -19.77
CA PRO A 480 12.66 17.45 -18.53
C PRO A 480 11.72 18.64 -18.73
N SER A 481 10.85 18.88 -17.75
CA SER A 481 10.01 20.08 -17.72
C SER A 481 10.79 21.24 -17.08
N PRO A 482 10.60 22.49 -17.52
CA PRO A 482 11.20 23.64 -16.83
C PRO A 482 10.59 23.81 -15.44
N ILE A 483 11.38 24.33 -14.50
CA ILE A 483 10.89 24.74 -13.18
C ILE A 483 10.28 26.14 -13.31
N PRO A 484 9.00 26.35 -12.95
CA PRO A 484 8.39 27.67 -13.04
C PRO A 484 9.03 28.66 -12.05
N GLY A 485 9.43 29.83 -12.54
CA GLY A 485 9.69 31.02 -11.73
C GLY A 485 8.36 31.56 -11.21
N ARG A 486 8.06 31.32 -9.93
CA ARG A 486 6.84 31.72 -9.24
C ARG A 486 7.19 32.33 -7.91
#